data_AF-A0A6G6TMP1-F1
#
_entry.id   AF-A0A6G6TMP1-F1
#
_cell.length_a   1.000
_cell.length_b   1.000
_cell.length_c   1.000
_cell.angle_alpha   90.00
_cell.angle_beta   90.00
_cell.angle_gamma   90.00
#
_symmetry.space_group_name_H-M   'P 1'
#
loop_
_entity.id
_entity.type
_entity.pdbx_description
1 polymer ?
#
loop_
_entity_poly.entity_id
_entity_poly.type
_entity_poly.pdbx_seq_one_letter_code
_entity_poly.pdbx_strand_id
1 'polypeptide(L)'
;MKLTISLPFILITTLISVPALGNSYSAMEGIEGQRYSDLEKYKANCPACMSVVQNIKDIRYRACAQSVTADDVIIRDPLYGYLNSLKFMLNDDAYKQVLTIIGHEKDCSNSMNWLEKANSKIEPQLNKTY
;
A
#
# COMPACT_ATOMS: atom_id res chain seq x y z
N MET A 1 -52.20 46.84 6.89
CA MET A 1 -51.01 46.88 6.01
C MET A 1 -50.38 45.48 6.03
N LYS A 2 -50.45 44.75 4.92
CA LYS A 2 -49.94 43.37 4.78
C LYS A 2 -48.53 43.44 4.20
N LEU A 3 -47.53 42.85 4.87
CA LEU A 3 -46.19 42.67 4.32
C LEU A 3 -46.17 41.37 3.50
N THR A 4 -46.08 41.51 2.18
CA THR A 4 -45.85 40.41 1.24
C THR A 4 -44.35 40.14 1.13
N ILE A 5 -43.91 38.97 1.57
CA ILE A 5 -42.56 38.45 1.33
C ILE A 5 -42.60 37.69 0.00
N SER A 6 -41.92 38.21 -1.01
CA SER A 6 -41.76 37.55 -2.31
C SER A 6 -40.45 36.76 -2.33
N LEU A 7 -40.56 35.43 -2.28
CA LEU A 7 -39.49 34.50 -2.67
C LEU A 7 -39.28 34.58 -4.19
N PRO A 8 -38.03 34.47 -4.69
CA PRO A 8 -37.80 33.87 -5.98
C PRO A 8 -37.51 32.37 -5.80
N PHE A 9 -38.43 31.58 -6.35
CA PHE A 9 -38.21 30.19 -6.76
C PHE A 9 -37.05 30.14 -7.76
N ILE A 10 -35.99 29.40 -7.47
CA ILE A 10 -35.07 28.90 -8.50
C ILE A 10 -35.02 27.39 -8.35
N LEU A 11 -35.76 26.73 -9.25
CA LEU A 11 -35.73 25.31 -9.50
C LEU A 11 -34.56 25.05 -10.47
N ILE A 12 -33.47 24.43 -10.02
CA ILE A 12 -32.47 23.84 -10.93
C ILE A 12 -32.35 22.36 -10.58
N THR A 13 -32.72 21.55 -11.56
CA THR A 13 -32.68 20.10 -11.59
C THR A 13 -31.25 19.58 -11.71
N THR A 14 -30.96 18.57 -10.89
CA THR A 14 -30.07 17.41 -11.14
C THR A 14 -28.66 17.67 -11.67
N LEU A 15 -27.68 17.51 -10.78
CA LEU A 15 -26.45 16.76 -11.09
C LEU A 15 -26.14 15.90 -9.86
N ILE A 16 -26.11 14.59 -10.07
CA ILE A 16 -25.60 13.62 -9.10
C ILE A 16 -24.09 13.87 -9.05
N SER A 17 -23.65 14.79 -8.21
CA SER A 17 -22.25 14.86 -7.84
C SER A 17 -22.01 13.76 -6.83
N VAL A 18 -21.37 12.69 -7.32
CA VAL A 18 -20.52 11.78 -6.54
C VAL A 18 -19.92 12.57 -5.38
N PRO A 19 -19.95 12.09 -4.12
CA PRO A 19 -19.18 12.76 -3.07
C PRO A 19 -17.78 12.90 -3.61
N ALA A 20 -17.36 14.15 -3.79
CA ALA A 20 -15.97 14.44 -4.03
C ALA A 20 -15.22 13.75 -2.90
N LEU A 21 -14.52 12.66 -3.22
CA LEU A 21 -13.32 12.22 -2.50
C LEU A 21 -12.27 13.30 -2.74
N GLY A 22 -12.60 14.52 -2.32
CA GLY A 22 -11.81 15.71 -2.28
C GLY A 22 -11.47 15.93 -0.83
N ASN A 23 -10.72 15.00 -0.25
CA ASN A 23 -9.55 15.43 0.46
C ASN A 23 -8.40 15.26 -0.53
N SER A 24 -8.25 16.31 -1.32
CA SER A 24 -6.99 16.82 -1.83
C SER A 24 -5.80 16.21 -1.10
N TYR A 25 -4.84 15.71 -1.88
CA TYR A 25 -3.48 15.48 -1.44
C TYR A 25 -2.99 16.76 -0.74
N SER A 26 -3.22 16.84 0.58
CA SER A 26 -2.52 17.78 1.43
C SER A 26 -1.06 17.53 1.15
N ALA A 27 -0.38 18.59 0.69
CA ALA A 27 1.06 18.74 0.67
C ALA A 27 1.74 17.70 1.56
N MET A 28 2.24 16.60 0.99
CA MET A 28 2.84 15.52 1.80
C MET A 28 4.27 15.91 2.19
N GLU A 29 4.41 17.02 2.92
CA GLU A 29 5.22 16.93 4.13
C GLU A 29 4.53 15.87 5.00
N GLY A 30 5.30 14.85 5.36
CA GLY A 30 4.92 13.70 6.19
C GLY A 30 3.55 13.72 6.82
N ILE A 31 2.77 12.68 6.47
CA ILE A 31 1.83 12.06 7.41
C ILE A 31 2.54 12.05 8.78
N GLU A 32 1.89 12.61 9.81
CA GLU A 32 2.42 12.82 11.16
C GLU A 32 3.64 11.93 11.47
N GLY A 33 4.85 12.51 11.31
CA GLY A 33 6.10 11.92 11.79
C GLY A 33 7.22 11.66 10.77
N GLN A 34 7.00 11.64 9.45
CA GLN A 34 8.10 11.33 8.50
C GLN A 34 8.13 12.21 7.25
N ARG A 35 9.13 13.10 7.14
CA ARG A 35 9.34 13.98 5.98
C ARG A 35 9.90 13.19 4.80
N TYR A 36 9.72 13.68 3.56
CA TYR A 36 10.30 13.05 2.36
C TYR A 36 11.83 12.88 2.45
N SER A 37 12.53 13.81 3.14
CA SER A 37 13.96 13.68 3.46
C SER A 37 14.30 12.44 4.28
N ASP A 38 13.36 11.98 5.10
CA ASP A 38 13.53 10.80 5.95
C ASP A 38 13.39 9.53 5.12
N LEU A 39 12.58 9.56 4.06
CA LEU A 39 12.47 8.47 3.10
C LEU A 39 13.75 8.30 2.26
N GLU A 40 14.34 9.38 1.76
CA GLU A 40 15.63 9.28 1.05
C GLU A 40 16.75 8.78 1.96
N LYS A 41 16.81 9.29 3.20
CA LYS A 41 17.75 8.78 4.22
C LYS A 41 17.49 7.30 4.53
N TYR A 42 16.22 6.91 4.63
CA TYR A 42 15.84 5.52 4.88
C TYR A 42 16.34 4.58 3.77
N LYS A 43 16.11 4.94 2.50
CA LYS A 43 16.60 4.20 1.33
C LYS A 43 18.12 4.07 1.35
N ALA A 44 18.84 5.15 1.68
CA ALA A 44 20.30 5.16 1.72
C ALA A 44 20.87 4.32 2.88
N ASN A 45 20.22 4.32 4.03
CA ASN A 45 20.73 3.68 5.24
C ASN A 45 20.33 2.21 5.39
N CYS A 46 19.38 1.71 4.60
CA CYS A 46 18.97 0.32 4.66
C CYS A 46 18.97 -0.38 3.28
N PRO A 47 20.15 -0.80 2.78
CA PRO A 47 20.25 -1.57 1.53
C PRO A 47 19.43 -2.88 1.56
N ALA A 48 19.34 -3.53 2.71
CA ALA A 48 18.50 -4.73 2.89
C ALA A 48 17.01 -4.40 2.68
N CYS A 49 16.53 -3.29 3.23
CA CYS A 49 15.16 -2.81 3.02
C CYS A 49 14.90 -2.51 1.54
N MET A 50 15.88 -1.92 0.84
CA MET A 50 15.77 -1.67 -0.60
C MET A 50 15.78 -2.94 -1.46
N SER A 51 16.45 -4.01 -1.00
CA SER A 51 16.30 -5.33 -1.62
C SER A 51 14.87 -5.86 -1.48
N VAL A 52 14.22 -5.67 -0.32
CA VAL A 52 12.81 -6.02 -0.13
C VAL A 52 11.90 -5.22 -1.07
N VAL A 53 12.14 -3.91 -1.19
CA VAL A 53 11.42 -3.05 -2.14
C VAL A 53 11.54 -3.59 -3.56
N GLN A 54 12.75 -3.95 -3.98
CA GLN A 54 12.97 -4.50 -5.32
C GLN A 54 12.27 -5.84 -5.52
N ASN A 55 12.29 -6.73 -4.53
CA ASN A 55 11.55 -8.00 -4.61
C ASN A 55 10.05 -7.78 -4.81
N ILE A 56 9.46 -6.81 -4.11
CA ILE A 56 8.04 -6.47 -4.25
C ILE A 56 7.76 -5.91 -5.65
N LYS A 57 8.58 -4.97 -6.14
CA LYS A 57 8.47 -4.45 -7.51
C LYS A 57 8.51 -5.58 -8.54
N ASP A 58 9.44 -6.51 -8.40
CA ASP A 58 9.59 -7.64 -9.31
C ASP A 58 8.41 -8.61 -9.23
N ILE A 59 7.85 -8.83 -8.03
CA ILE A 59 6.64 -9.63 -7.85
C ILE A 59 5.45 -8.94 -8.49
N ARG A 60 5.22 -7.64 -8.23
CA ARG A 60 4.12 -6.86 -8.82
C ARG A 60 4.18 -6.87 -10.34
N TYR A 61 5.37 -6.70 -10.90
CA TYR A 61 5.57 -6.74 -12.34
C TYR A 61 5.30 -8.14 -12.91
N ARG A 62 5.95 -9.18 -12.38
CA ARG A 62 5.81 -10.55 -12.92
C ARG A 62 4.42 -11.15 -12.70
N ALA A 63 3.82 -10.91 -11.55
CA ALA A 63 2.54 -11.51 -11.15
C ALA A 63 1.34 -10.75 -11.72
N CYS A 64 1.44 -9.42 -11.83
CA CYS A 64 0.31 -8.53 -12.10
C CYS A 64 0.53 -7.53 -13.24
N ALA A 65 1.70 -7.52 -13.89
CA ALA A 65 2.08 -6.50 -14.88
C ALA A 65 1.97 -5.06 -14.33
N GLN A 66 2.13 -4.89 -13.01
CA GLN A 66 2.04 -3.60 -12.34
C GLN A 66 3.44 -3.01 -12.16
N SER A 67 3.62 -1.76 -12.62
CA SER A 67 4.82 -0.98 -12.35
C SER A 67 4.57 -0.07 -11.14
N VAL A 68 5.35 -0.23 -10.09
CA VAL A 68 5.26 0.57 -8.85
C VAL A 68 6.60 1.23 -8.53
N THR A 69 6.55 2.42 -7.94
CA THR A 69 7.77 3.12 -7.50
C THR A 69 8.27 2.56 -6.17
N ALA A 70 9.52 2.86 -5.80
CA ALA A 70 10.04 2.47 -4.49
C ALA A 70 9.23 3.10 -3.34
N ASP A 71 8.79 4.34 -3.52
CA ASP A 71 8.08 5.12 -2.50
C ASP A 71 6.66 4.59 -2.31
N ASP A 72 5.98 4.23 -3.41
CA ASP A 72 4.70 3.54 -3.34
C ASP A 72 4.82 2.23 -2.58
N VAL A 73 5.90 1.47 -2.80
CA VAL A 73 6.12 0.22 -2.06
C VAL A 73 6.31 0.48 -0.58
N ILE A 74 7.20 1.40 -0.20
CA ILE A 74 7.51 1.66 1.20
C ILE A 74 6.31 2.22 1.97
N ILE A 75 5.56 3.13 1.35
CA ILE A 75 4.49 3.88 2.02
C ILE A 75 3.14 3.16 1.92
N ARG A 76 2.86 2.45 0.81
CA ARG A 76 1.50 2.03 0.45
C ARG A 76 1.34 0.54 0.19
N ASP A 77 2.40 -0.20 -0.13
CA ASP A 77 2.27 -1.62 -0.44
C ASP A 77 2.17 -2.44 0.85
N PRO A 78 1.05 -3.14 1.10
CA PRO A 78 0.87 -3.88 2.34
C PRO A 78 1.83 -5.05 2.52
N LEU A 79 2.44 -5.55 1.42
CA LEU A 79 3.46 -6.58 1.51
C LEU A 79 4.75 -6.06 2.16
N TYR A 80 4.98 -4.74 2.16
CA TYR A 80 6.27 -4.17 2.55
C TYR A 80 6.61 -4.42 4.01
N GLY A 81 5.78 -3.98 4.96
CA GLY A 81 6.09 -4.13 6.39
C GLY A 81 6.29 -5.60 6.79
N TYR A 82 5.48 -6.49 6.22
CA TYR A 82 5.56 -7.93 6.46
C TYR A 82 6.85 -8.54 5.91
N LEU A 83 7.13 -8.35 4.61
CA LEU A 83 8.33 -8.89 3.98
C LEU A 83 9.62 -8.26 4.52
N ASN A 84 9.57 -6.99 4.94
CA ASN A 84 10.71 -6.33 5.55
C ASN A 84 11.04 -6.98 6.90
N SER A 85 10.03 -7.25 7.73
CA SER A 85 10.21 -7.97 9.00
C SER A 85 10.80 -9.37 8.77
N LEU A 86 10.22 -10.14 7.84
CA LEU A 86 10.70 -11.49 7.53
C LEU A 86 12.14 -11.52 6.99
N LYS A 87 12.57 -10.49 6.23
CA LYS A 87 13.95 -10.42 5.71
C LYS A 87 15.00 -10.37 6.83
N PHE A 88 14.67 -9.80 7.98
CA PHE A 88 15.57 -9.72 9.13
C PHE A 88 15.44 -10.88 10.11
N MET A 89 14.30 -11.58 10.11
CA MET A 89 14.07 -12.73 11.00
C MET A 89 14.52 -14.06 10.39
N LEU A 90 14.46 -14.19 9.06
CA LEU A 90 14.70 -15.45 8.36
C LEU A 90 16.08 -15.47 7.70
N ASN A 91 16.63 -16.67 7.53
CA ASN A 91 17.75 -16.87 6.61
C ASN A 91 17.29 -16.70 5.15
N ASP A 92 18.26 -16.57 4.23
CA ASP A 92 17.97 -16.28 2.82
C ASP A 92 17.12 -17.35 2.13
N ASP A 93 17.27 -18.63 2.48
CA ASP A 93 16.52 -19.73 1.85
C ASP A 93 15.06 -19.73 2.30
N ALA A 94 14.82 -19.56 3.60
CA ALA A 94 13.47 -19.39 4.13
C ALA A 94 12.79 -18.14 3.57
N TYR A 95 13.52 -17.03 3.44
CA TYR A 95 13.00 -15.80 2.85
C TYR A 95 12.63 -15.99 1.36
N LYS A 96 13.43 -16.71 0.57
CA LYS A 96 13.09 -17.04 -0.82
C LYS A 96 11.82 -17.90 -0.94
N GLN A 97 11.61 -18.83 -0.01
CA GLN A 97 10.37 -19.62 0.04
C GLN A 97 9.15 -18.73 0.31
N VAL A 98 9.27 -17.78 1.25
CA VAL A 98 8.25 -16.75 1.51
C VAL A 98 7.92 -15.97 0.23
N LEU A 99 8.92 -15.47 -0.49
CA LEU A 99 8.71 -14.73 -1.75
C LEU A 99 7.99 -15.58 -2.80
N THR A 100 8.26 -16.88 -2.84
CA THR A 100 7.61 -17.83 -3.75
C THR A 100 6.12 -17.98 -3.42
N ILE A 101 5.79 -18.15 -2.13
CA ILE A 101 4.40 -18.25 -1.67
C ILE A 101 3.65 -16.96 -2.00
N ILE A 102 4.25 -15.79 -1.70
CA ILE A 102 3.67 -14.49 -2.03
C ILE A 102 3.41 -14.39 -3.54
N GLY A 103 4.36 -14.78 -4.39
CA GLY A 103 4.17 -14.78 -5.84
C GLY A 103 3.00 -15.65 -6.32
N HIS A 104 2.72 -16.77 -5.64
CA HIS A 104 1.65 -17.70 -5.99
C HIS A 104 0.26 -17.30 -5.47
N GLU A 105 0.16 -16.76 -4.26
CA GLU A 105 -1.11 -16.34 -3.63
C GLU A 105 -1.62 -14.99 -4.10
N LYS A 106 -1.24 -14.58 -5.31
CA LYS A 106 -1.47 -13.24 -5.83
C LYS A 106 -2.95 -12.86 -5.91
N ASP A 107 -3.23 -11.64 -5.51
CA ASP A 107 -4.50 -10.95 -5.78
C ASP A 107 -4.19 -9.53 -6.23
N CYS A 108 -4.10 -9.35 -7.55
CA CYS A 108 -3.74 -8.08 -8.17
C CYS A 108 -4.80 -6.98 -7.99
N SER A 109 -6.02 -7.36 -7.58
CA SER A 109 -7.14 -6.45 -7.35
C SER A 109 -7.22 -5.96 -5.92
N ASN A 110 -6.72 -6.76 -4.97
CA ASN A 110 -6.75 -6.44 -3.54
C ASN A 110 -5.45 -6.90 -2.86
N SER A 111 -4.53 -5.96 -2.69
CA SER A 111 -3.21 -6.20 -2.08
C SER A 111 -3.28 -6.65 -0.62
N MET A 112 -4.31 -6.27 0.15
CA MET A 112 -4.49 -6.75 1.52
C MET A 112 -4.90 -8.23 1.53
N ASN A 113 -5.87 -8.60 0.68
CA ASN A 113 -6.28 -10.00 0.52
C ASN A 113 -5.11 -10.86 0.01
N TRP A 114 -4.27 -10.31 -0.86
CA TRP A 114 -3.03 -10.97 -1.28
C TRP A 114 -2.14 -11.29 -0.07
N LEU A 115 -1.84 -10.29 0.76
CA LEU A 115 -1.05 -10.50 1.98
C LEU A 115 -1.68 -11.57 2.88
N GLU A 116 -2.98 -11.48 3.15
CA GLU A 116 -3.70 -12.41 4.04
C GLU A 116 -3.62 -13.86 3.55
N LYS A 117 -3.86 -14.09 2.25
CA LYS A 117 -3.76 -15.42 1.63
C LYS A 117 -2.34 -15.98 1.74
N ALA A 118 -1.33 -15.17 1.44
CA ALA A 118 0.07 -15.59 1.57
C ALA A 118 0.41 -15.91 3.03
N ASN A 119 0.04 -15.04 3.96
CA ASN A 119 0.33 -15.19 5.38
C ASN A 119 -0.27 -16.48 5.95
N SER A 120 -1.50 -16.83 5.56
CA SER A 120 -2.16 -18.08 5.97
C SER A 120 -1.38 -19.35 5.62
N LYS A 121 -0.47 -19.28 4.63
CA LYS A 121 0.40 -20.40 4.22
C LYS A 121 1.81 -20.29 4.79
N ILE A 122 2.30 -19.07 5.04
CA ILE A 122 3.64 -18.82 5.57
C ILE A 122 3.70 -19.11 7.07
N GLU A 123 2.79 -18.57 7.88
CA GLU A 123 2.83 -18.73 9.34
C GLU A 123 2.91 -20.19 9.80
N PRO A 124 2.11 -21.13 9.26
CA PRO A 124 2.21 -22.52 9.67
C PRO A 124 3.55 -23.19 9.32
N GLN A 125 4.30 -22.66 8.35
CA GLN A 125 5.62 -23.18 7.97
C GLN A 125 6.71 -22.61 8.89
N LEU A 126 6.60 -21.32 9.24
CA LEU A 126 7.51 -20.69 10.18
C LEU A 126 7.35 -21.30 11.59
N ASN A 127 6.12 -21.54 12.05
CA ASN A 127 5.84 -22.15 13.36
C ASN A 127 6.22 -23.64 13.47
N LYS A 128 6.60 -24.30 12.37
CA LYS A 128 7.14 -25.66 12.39
C LYS A 128 8.67 -25.70 12.40
N THR A 129 9.28 -24.58 12.03
CA THR A 129 10.73 -24.45 11.85
C THR A 129 11.40 -23.89 13.11
N TYR A 130 10.62 -23.27 14.00
CA TYR A 130 10.99 -22.72 15.30
C TYR A 130 10.03 -23.23 16.37
#